data_AF-A0A840R758-F1
#
_entry.id   AF-A0A840R758-F1
#
_cell.length_a   1.000
_cell.length_b   1.000
_cell.length_c   1.000
_cell.angle_alpha   90.00
_cell.angle_beta   90.00
_cell.angle_gamma   90.00
#
_symmetry.space_group_name_H-M   'P 1'
#
loop_
_entity.id
_entity.type
_entity.pdbx_description
1 polymer ?
#
loop_
_entity_poly.entity_id
_entity_poly.type
_entity_poly.pdbx_seq_one_letter_code
_entity_poly.pdbx_strand_id
1 'polypeptide(L)'
;MKHDVYIEILRYGRSKIGKPITFQEIKSHLENKGYDFDKFSAEQFFSKLFVDRGLPRGNNPGELREEGEFFLEHEGYFNLLEYEELVEARRSATHATWFAAIAIVISIVSTGASIYFSRMQLENPTQIDETQVRKVMTKIEIKGKTIATEIREIKKVVSELNSQVEILNTHNKLMQPTPSAPID
;
A
#
# COMPACT_ATOMS: atom_id res chain seq x y z
N MET A 1 5.75 -26.21 21.14
CA MET A 1 5.48 -26.88 19.85
C MET A 1 6.24 -28.20 19.87
N LYS A 2 5.56 -29.33 20.09
CA LYS A 2 6.13 -30.63 19.75
C LYS A 2 6.41 -30.55 18.26
N HIS A 3 7.69 -30.53 17.87
CA HIS A 3 8.01 -30.71 16.45
C HIS A 3 7.43 -32.07 16.06
N ASP A 4 6.76 -32.13 14.93
CA ASP A 4 6.14 -33.37 14.48
C ASP A 4 7.26 -34.32 14.04
N VAL A 5 7.26 -35.55 14.56
CA VAL A 5 8.21 -36.61 14.20
C VAL A 5 8.26 -36.78 12.68
N TYR A 6 7.11 -36.65 12.02
CA TYR A 6 6.98 -36.66 10.57
C TYR A 6 7.84 -35.59 9.87
N ILE A 7 7.80 -34.34 10.35
CA ILE A 7 8.57 -33.23 9.75
C ILE A 7 10.06 -33.41 10.00
N GLU A 8 10.44 -33.96 11.16
CA GLU A 8 11.84 -34.23 11.45
C GLU A 8 12.41 -35.35 10.57
N ILE A 9 11.65 -36.42 10.34
CA ILE A 9 12.00 -37.49 9.40
C ILE A 9 12.25 -36.90 7.99
N LEU A 10 11.36 -36.02 7.53
CA LEU A 10 11.51 -35.34 6.25
C LEU A 10 12.76 -34.44 6.19
N ARG A 11 13.03 -33.67 7.25
CA ARG A 11 14.23 -32.83 7.34
C ARG A 11 15.51 -33.66 7.28
N TYR A 12 15.54 -34.79 7.97
CA TYR A 12 16.67 -35.71 7.92
C TYR A 12 16.85 -36.27 6.50
N GLY A 13 15.78 -36.76 5.87
CA GLY A 13 15.80 -37.23 4.48
C GLY A 13 16.32 -36.16 3.50
N ARG A 14 15.85 -34.92 3.63
CA ARG A 14 16.31 -33.78 2.80
C ARG A 14 17.81 -33.52 2.97
N SER A 15 18.33 -33.62 4.19
CA SER A 15 19.77 -33.42 4.46
C SER A 15 20.67 -34.51 3.81
N LYS A 16 20.07 -35.65 3.43
CA LYS A 16 20.73 -36.82 2.83
C LYS A 16 20.29 -37.06 1.39
N ILE A 17 19.73 -36.06 0.70
CA ILE A 17 19.33 -36.19 -0.71
C ILE A 17 20.43 -36.81 -1.56
N GLY A 18 20.05 -37.80 -2.36
CA GLY A 18 20.96 -38.53 -3.25
C GLY A 18 21.86 -39.56 -2.55
N LYS A 19 21.71 -39.75 -1.23
CA LYS A 19 22.41 -40.79 -0.47
C LYS A 19 21.39 -41.77 0.14
N PRO A 20 21.73 -43.07 0.18
CA PRO A 20 20.89 -44.02 0.89
C PRO A 20 20.92 -43.72 2.38
N ILE A 21 19.81 -43.98 3.04
CA ILE A 21 19.69 -43.93 4.50
C ILE A 21 19.03 -45.22 4.99
N THR A 22 19.30 -45.58 6.24
CA THR A 22 18.67 -46.72 6.90
C THR A 22 17.61 -46.28 7.88
N PHE A 23 16.67 -47.16 8.21
CA PHE A 23 15.68 -46.88 9.26
C PHE A 23 16.36 -46.66 10.62
N GLN A 24 17.43 -47.40 10.93
CA GLN A 24 18.18 -47.26 12.19
C GLN A 24 18.86 -45.90 12.31
N GLU A 25 19.36 -45.33 11.21
CA GLU A 25 19.90 -43.97 11.20
C GLU A 25 18.84 -42.93 11.56
N ILE A 26 17.64 -43.03 10.96
CA ILE A 26 16.54 -42.12 11.29
C ILE A 26 16.10 -42.31 12.73
N LYS A 27 15.94 -43.55 13.18
CA LYS A 27 15.55 -43.87 14.55
C LYS A 27 16.54 -43.24 15.55
N SER A 28 17.83 -43.45 15.33
CA SER A 28 18.90 -42.88 16.17
C SER A 28 18.88 -41.35 16.14
N HIS A 29 18.65 -40.74 14.97
CA HIS A 29 18.54 -39.28 14.84
C HIS A 29 17.35 -38.72 15.65
N LEU A 30 16.20 -39.38 15.59
CA LEU A 30 15.00 -38.96 16.33
C LEU A 30 15.20 -39.13 17.85
N GLU A 31 15.75 -40.26 18.30
CA GLU A 31 16.05 -40.51 19.72
C GLU A 31 17.07 -39.50 20.25
N ASN A 32 18.12 -39.19 19.48
CA ASN A 32 19.13 -38.18 19.84
C ASN A 32 18.55 -36.77 19.94
N LYS A 33 17.49 -36.46 19.19
CA LYS A 33 16.76 -35.20 19.30
C LYS A 33 15.72 -35.17 20.42
N GLY A 34 15.57 -36.27 21.17
CA GLY A 34 14.67 -36.38 22.30
C GLY A 34 13.20 -36.58 21.90
N TYR A 35 12.94 -37.10 20.70
CA TYR A 35 11.58 -37.49 20.31
C TYR A 35 11.21 -38.82 20.96
N ASP A 36 10.04 -38.85 21.59
CA ASP A 36 9.39 -40.08 22.03
C ASP A 36 8.40 -40.50 20.94
N PHE A 37 8.64 -41.67 20.35
CA PHE A 37 7.82 -42.21 19.27
C PHE A 37 7.69 -43.72 19.38
N ASP A 38 6.51 -44.21 19.00
CA ASP A 38 6.27 -45.63 18.83
C ASP A 38 6.99 -46.14 17.57
N LYS A 39 7.69 -47.28 17.69
CA LYS A 39 8.44 -47.91 16.59
C LYS A 39 7.55 -48.11 15.37
N PHE A 40 6.32 -48.58 15.56
CA PHE A 40 5.38 -48.86 14.47
C PHE A 40 4.99 -47.58 13.72
N SER A 41 4.68 -46.48 14.42
CA SER A 41 4.41 -45.18 13.81
C SER A 41 5.62 -44.66 13.01
N ALA A 42 6.83 -44.77 13.55
CA ALA A 42 8.03 -44.38 12.82
C ALA A 42 8.26 -45.24 11.57
N GLU A 43 8.04 -46.55 11.65
CA GLU A 43 8.11 -47.45 10.49
C GLU A 43 7.05 -47.09 9.44
N GLN A 44 5.82 -46.76 9.84
CA GLN A 44 4.77 -46.30 8.92
C GLN A 44 5.13 -44.99 8.21
N PHE A 45 5.62 -44.00 8.95
CA PHE A 45 6.05 -42.74 8.33
C PHE A 45 7.24 -42.97 7.40
N PHE A 46 8.20 -43.77 7.83
CA PHE A 46 9.37 -44.09 7.04
C PHE A 46 9.01 -44.84 5.74
N SER A 47 8.19 -45.88 5.82
CA SER A 47 7.79 -46.68 4.66
C SER A 47 6.99 -45.88 3.63
N LYS A 48 6.24 -44.86 4.09
CA LYS A 48 5.50 -43.94 3.23
C LYS A 48 6.38 -42.89 2.55
N LEU A 49 7.46 -42.47 3.22
CA LEU A 49 8.28 -41.34 2.77
C LEU A 49 9.53 -41.76 1.99
N PHE A 50 9.97 -43.00 2.18
CA PHE A 50 11.20 -43.52 1.60
C PHE A 50 10.94 -44.81 0.82
N VAL A 51 11.68 -44.97 -0.27
CA VAL A 51 11.59 -46.13 -1.16
C VAL A 51 12.88 -46.94 -1.07
N ASP A 52 12.76 -48.26 -0.93
CA ASP A 52 13.91 -49.18 -1.00
C ASP A 52 14.41 -49.28 -2.45
N ARG A 53 15.72 -49.11 -2.65
CA ARG A 53 16.36 -49.27 -3.96
C ARG A 53 16.23 -50.68 -4.54
N GLY A 54 16.10 -51.69 -3.68
CA GLY A 54 16.07 -53.11 -4.05
C GLY A 54 14.69 -53.68 -4.35
N LEU A 55 13.61 -52.92 -4.17
CA LEU A 55 12.23 -53.39 -4.36
C LEU A 55 11.48 -52.54 -5.40
N PRO A 56 10.57 -53.15 -6.19
CA PRO A 56 9.60 -52.39 -6.97
C PRO A 56 8.77 -51.52 -6.03
N ARG A 57 8.54 -50.25 -6.42
CA ARG A 57 7.92 -49.17 -5.63
C ARG A 57 6.91 -49.65 -4.58
N GLY A 58 7.19 -49.29 -3.33
CA GLY A 58 6.30 -49.48 -2.18
C GLY A 58 6.97 -50.30 -1.08
N ASN A 59 6.99 -49.75 0.13
CA ASN A 59 7.41 -50.46 1.33
C ASN A 59 6.16 -50.78 2.16
N ASN A 60 6.00 -52.04 2.57
CA ASN A 60 4.97 -52.39 3.53
C ASN A 60 5.42 -51.95 4.93
N PRO A 61 4.57 -51.25 5.70
CA PRO A 61 4.86 -50.95 7.10
C PRO A 61 5.11 -52.24 7.88
N GLY A 62 6.20 -52.30 8.65
CA GLY A 62 6.59 -53.49 9.42
C GLY A 62 7.44 -54.52 8.67
N GLU A 63 7.63 -54.36 7.35
CA GLU A 63 8.51 -55.22 6.53
C GLU A 63 9.79 -54.50 6.09
N LEU A 64 10.13 -53.39 6.75
CA LEU A 64 11.35 -52.65 6.47
C LEU A 64 12.56 -53.54 6.73
N ARG A 65 13.38 -53.74 5.69
CA ARG A 65 14.67 -54.42 5.83
C ARG A 65 15.57 -53.54 6.69
N GLU A 66 16.05 -54.06 7.82
CA GLU A 66 16.91 -53.29 8.73
C GLU A 66 18.21 -52.79 8.04
N GLU A 67 18.70 -53.55 7.06
CA GLU A 67 19.87 -53.23 6.23
C GLU A 67 19.48 -52.63 4.85
N GLY A 68 18.23 -52.23 4.65
CA GLY A 68 17.77 -51.64 3.40
C GLY A 68 18.38 -50.26 3.14
N GLU A 69 18.71 -50.00 1.87
CA GLU A 69 19.11 -48.67 1.40
C GLU A 69 17.88 -47.92 0.91
N PHE A 70 17.42 -46.94 1.69
CA PHE A 70 16.22 -46.18 1.39
C PHE A 70 16.54 -44.78 0.89
N PHE A 71 15.74 -44.28 -0.06
CA PHE A 71 15.87 -42.94 -0.62
C PHE A 71 14.59 -42.16 -0.40
N LEU A 72 14.73 -40.87 -0.07
CA LEU A 72 13.58 -39.99 0.11
C LEU A 72 12.82 -39.89 -1.22
N GLU A 73 11.52 -40.15 -1.17
CA GLU A 73 10.65 -40.00 -2.34
C GLU A 73 10.42 -38.52 -2.66
N HIS A 74 10.19 -38.22 -3.94
CA HIS A 74 9.88 -36.85 -4.38
C HIS A 74 8.67 -36.26 -3.63
N GLU A 75 7.65 -37.09 -3.36
CA GLU A 75 6.47 -36.66 -2.58
C GLU A 75 6.84 -36.22 -1.17
N GLY A 76 7.75 -36.94 -0.49
CA GLY A 76 8.26 -36.54 0.82
C GLY A 76 8.98 -35.18 0.77
N TYR A 77 9.77 -34.93 -0.27
CA TYR A 77 10.43 -33.64 -0.46
C TYR A 77 9.42 -32.49 -0.65
N PHE A 78 8.41 -32.68 -1.51
CA PHE A 78 7.37 -31.67 -1.72
C PHE A 78 6.53 -31.42 -0.45
N ASN A 79 6.20 -32.47 0.30
CA ASN A 79 5.49 -32.34 1.57
C ASN A 79 6.24 -31.46 2.58
N LEU A 80 7.58 -31.57 2.63
CA LEU A 80 8.40 -30.71 3.48
C LEU A 80 8.38 -29.25 2.98
N LEU A 81 8.47 -29.06 1.67
CA LEU A 81 8.43 -27.73 1.06
C LEU A 81 7.10 -27.03 1.35
N GLU A 82 5.98 -27.72 1.12
CA GLU A 82 4.64 -27.20 1.43
C GLU A 82 4.50 -26.85 2.92
N TYR A 83 5.02 -27.68 3.81
CA TYR A 83 5.02 -27.37 5.24
C TYR A 83 5.82 -26.09 5.55
N GLU A 84 7.01 -25.94 4.97
CA GLU A 84 7.85 -24.75 5.15
C GLU A 84 7.15 -23.50 4.60
N GLU A 85 6.54 -23.58 3.42
CA GLU A 85 5.77 -22.49 2.80
C GLU A 85 4.55 -22.12 3.65
N LEU A 86 3.81 -23.09 4.18
CA LEU A 86 2.66 -22.85 5.04
C LEU A 86 3.07 -22.17 6.36
N VAL A 87 4.19 -22.59 6.96
CA VAL A 87 4.72 -21.98 8.18
C VAL A 87 5.17 -20.54 7.90
N GLU A 88 5.85 -20.31 6.78
CA GLU A 88 6.28 -18.98 6.37
C GLU A 88 5.09 -18.06 6.06
N ALA A 89 4.10 -18.56 5.32
CA ALA A 89 2.87 -17.83 5.02
C ALA A 89 2.10 -17.46 6.30
N ARG A 90 2.01 -18.37 7.28
CA ARG A 90 1.39 -18.08 8.59
C ARG A 90 2.17 -17.01 9.35
N ARG A 91 3.50 -17.07 9.34
CA ARG A 91 4.34 -16.06 9.99
C ARG A 91 4.15 -14.69 9.33
N SER A 92 4.13 -14.65 8.00
CA SER A 92 3.86 -13.44 7.22
C SER A 92 2.47 -12.86 7.54
N ALA A 93 1.43 -13.71 7.56
CA ALA A 93 0.09 -13.30 7.96
C ALA A 93 0.03 -12.77 9.40
N THR A 94 0.76 -13.36 10.32
CA THR A 94 0.85 -12.90 11.72
C THR A 94 1.51 -11.52 11.81
N HIS A 95 2.56 -11.27 11.02
CA HIS A 95 3.17 -9.94 10.95
C HIS A 95 2.21 -8.92 10.32
N ALA A 96 1.54 -9.25 9.23
CA ALA A 96 0.58 -8.37 8.57
C ALA A 96 -0.60 -7.99 9.50
N THR A 97 -1.15 -8.97 10.22
CA THR A 97 -2.23 -8.72 11.20
C THR A 97 -1.75 -7.83 12.35
N TRP A 98 -0.52 -7.98 12.81
CA TRP A 98 0.06 -7.09 13.82
C TRP A 98 0.22 -5.65 13.32
N PHE A 99 0.73 -5.46 12.10
CA PHE A 99 0.80 -4.13 11.49
C PHE A 99 -0.57 -3.48 11.31
N ALA A 100 -1.58 -4.26 10.87
CA ALA A 100 -2.94 -3.78 10.76
C ALA A 100 -3.51 -3.37 12.13
N ALA A 101 -3.26 -4.15 13.18
CA ALA A 101 -3.69 -3.81 14.54
C ALA A 101 -3.07 -2.49 15.02
N ILE A 102 -1.77 -2.27 14.78
CA ILE A 102 -1.09 -1.01 15.11
C ILE A 102 -1.71 0.16 14.34
N ALA A 103 -1.97 -0.01 13.04
CA ALA A 103 -2.58 1.02 12.22
C ALA A 103 -3.97 1.41 12.74
N ILE A 104 -4.79 0.43 13.14
CA ILE A 104 -6.11 0.66 13.75
C ILE A 104 -5.97 1.49 15.04
N VAL A 105 -5.02 1.14 15.92
CA VAL A 105 -4.78 1.90 17.16
C VAL A 105 -4.40 3.34 16.86
N ILE A 106 -3.49 3.58 15.91
CA ILE A 106 -3.07 4.93 15.50
C ILE A 106 -4.26 5.72 14.95
N SER A 107 -5.10 5.11 14.11
CA SER A 107 -6.30 5.74 13.57
C SER A 107 -7.29 6.15 14.67
N ILE A 108 -7.51 5.29 15.67
CA ILE A 108 -8.38 5.61 16.81
C ILE A 108 -7.81 6.80 17.60
N VAL A 109 -6.52 6.78 17.92
CA VAL A 109 -5.87 7.86 18.69
C VAL A 109 -5.90 9.17 17.91
N SER A 110 -5.59 9.15 16.62
CA SER A 110 -5.62 10.31 15.73
C SER A 110 -7.03 10.92 15.65
N THR A 111 -8.05 10.06 15.52
CA THR A 111 -9.45 10.49 15.49
C THR A 111 -9.85 11.14 16.81
N GLY A 112 -9.49 10.52 17.94
CA GLY A 112 -9.74 11.09 19.27
C GLY A 112 -9.06 12.44 19.49
N ALA A 113 -7.80 12.57 19.09
CA ALA A 113 -7.05 13.83 19.17
C ALA A 113 -7.69 14.91 18.28
N SER A 114 -8.11 14.57 17.06
CA SER A 114 -8.79 15.49 16.15
C SER A 114 -10.09 16.02 16.75
N ILE A 115 -10.91 15.14 17.33
CA ILE A 115 -12.14 15.54 18.04
C ILE A 115 -11.83 16.44 19.23
N TYR A 116 -10.80 16.10 20.02
CA TYR A 116 -10.38 16.89 21.17
C TYR A 116 -9.95 18.31 20.76
N PHE A 117 -9.05 18.44 19.78
CA PHE A 117 -8.61 19.73 19.27
C PHE A 117 -9.75 20.53 18.64
N SER A 118 -10.66 19.86 17.93
CA SER A 118 -11.84 20.50 17.36
C SER A 118 -12.74 21.09 18.45
N ARG A 119 -13.00 20.38 19.55
CA ARG A 119 -13.74 20.91 20.70
C ARG A 119 -13.02 22.07 21.37
N MET A 120 -11.71 21.93 21.61
CA MET A 120 -10.90 22.99 22.21
C MET A 120 -10.88 24.27 21.36
N GLN A 121 -10.92 24.17 20.03
CA GLN A 121 -11.04 25.32 19.13
C GLN A 121 -12.43 25.95 19.14
N LEU A 122 -13.49 25.18 19.41
CA LEU A 122 -14.85 25.71 19.52
C LEU A 122 -15.06 26.46 20.85
N GLU A 123 -14.44 26.00 21.93
CA GLU A 123 -14.58 26.60 23.27
C GLU A 123 -13.67 27.83 23.47
N ASN A 124 -12.55 27.91 22.77
CA ASN A 124 -11.70 29.09 22.78
C ASN A 124 -12.11 30.00 21.61
N PRO A 125 -12.76 31.15 21.86
CA PRO A 125 -13.06 32.10 20.79
C PRO A 125 -11.75 32.46 20.11
N THR A 126 -11.66 32.20 18.81
CA THR A 126 -10.53 32.62 17.99
C THR A 126 -10.37 34.12 18.17
N GLN A 127 -9.32 34.53 18.88
CA GLN A 127 -8.90 35.92 18.92
C GLN A 127 -8.43 36.25 17.52
N ILE A 128 -9.34 36.80 16.71
CA ILE A 128 -9.00 37.31 15.40
C ILE A 128 -8.01 38.45 15.65
N ASP A 129 -6.75 38.18 15.34
CA ASP A 129 -5.68 39.15 15.42
C ASP A 129 -6.04 40.36 14.55
N GLU A 130 -6.11 41.54 15.17
CA GLU A 130 -6.43 42.81 14.50
C GLU A 130 -5.49 43.07 13.31
N THR A 131 -4.26 42.53 13.33
CA THR A 131 -3.34 42.67 12.20
C THR A 131 -3.80 41.90 10.96
N GLN A 132 -4.48 40.76 11.12
CA GLN A 132 -5.07 40.00 10.01
C GLN A 132 -6.28 40.74 9.43
N VAL A 133 -7.13 41.30 10.29
CA VAL A 133 -8.25 42.16 9.86
C VAL A 133 -7.74 43.37 9.10
N ARG A 134 -6.70 44.03 9.61
CA ARG A 134 -6.08 45.20 8.97
C ARG A 134 -5.45 44.86 7.61
N LYS A 135 -4.84 43.68 7.45
CA LYS A 135 -4.33 43.22 6.15
C LYS A 135 -5.44 42.99 5.11
N VAL A 136 -6.59 42.46 5.54
CA VAL A 136 -7.75 42.29 4.65
C VAL A 136 -8.34 43.65 4.27
N MET A 137 -8.52 44.55 5.25
CA MET A 137 -9.06 45.90 5.03
C MET A 137 -8.18 46.74 4.11
N THR A 138 -6.85 46.76 4.31
CA THR A 138 -5.94 47.52 3.44
C THR A 138 -5.90 46.99 2.01
N LYS A 139 -6.01 45.67 1.81
CA LYS A 139 -6.10 45.07 0.46
C LYS A 139 -7.39 45.44 -0.26
N ILE A 140 -8.50 45.55 0.47
CA ILE A 140 -9.79 46.02 -0.07
C ILE A 140 -9.71 47.51 -0.42
N GLU A 141 -9.12 48.34 0.45
CA GLU A 141 -9.00 49.78 0.22
C GLU A 141 -8.09 50.12 -0.96
N ILE A 142 -6.97 49.40 -1.13
CA ILE A 142 -6.07 49.57 -2.28
C ILE A 142 -6.81 49.21 -3.58
N LYS A 143 -7.53 48.09 -3.62
CA LYS A 143 -8.34 47.73 -4.81
C LYS A 143 -9.41 48.77 -5.11
N GLY A 144 -10.10 49.31 -4.10
CA GLY A 144 -11.08 50.37 -4.28
C GLY A 144 -10.47 51.65 -4.85
N LYS A 145 -9.28 52.05 -4.37
CA LYS A 145 -8.52 53.19 -4.90
C LYS A 145 -8.09 52.96 -6.35
N THR A 146 -7.58 51.77 -6.68
CA THR A 146 -7.19 51.40 -8.05
C THR A 146 -8.38 51.42 -9.01
N ILE A 147 -9.53 50.88 -8.60
CA ILE A 147 -10.77 50.92 -9.40
C ILE A 147 -11.24 52.37 -9.60
N ALA A 148 -11.18 53.22 -8.57
CA ALA A 148 -11.58 54.63 -8.69
C ALA A 148 -10.65 55.42 -9.63
N THR A 149 -9.34 55.13 -9.63
CA THR A 149 -8.39 55.75 -10.56
C THR A 149 -8.62 55.30 -11.99
N GLU A 150 -8.85 54.00 -12.23
CA GLU A 150 -9.17 53.46 -13.56
C GLU A 150 -10.48 54.05 -14.11
N ILE A 151 -11.52 54.17 -13.27
CA ILE A 151 -12.80 54.80 -13.67
C ILE A 151 -12.57 56.28 -14.05
N ARG A 152 -11.67 56.99 -13.36
CA ARG A 152 -11.37 58.40 -13.68
C ARG A 152 -10.63 58.53 -15.00
N GLU A 153 -9.69 57.63 -15.28
CA GLU A 153 -8.97 57.59 -16.56
C GLU A 153 -9.91 57.24 -17.72
N ILE A 154 -10.78 56.24 -17.55
CA ILE A 154 -11.80 55.88 -18.54
C ILE A 154 -12.72 57.08 -18.83
N LYS A 155 -13.19 57.80 -17.80
CA LYS A 155 -14.02 59.00 -18.00
C LYS A 155 -13.29 60.09 -18.79
N LYS A 156 -12.00 60.27 -18.56
CA LYS A 156 -11.19 61.24 -19.31
C LYS A 156 -11.09 60.85 -20.79
N VAL A 157 -10.77 59.59 -21.08
CA VAL A 157 -10.70 59.07 -22.45
C VAL A 157 -12.04 59.20 -23.17
N VAL A 158 -13.15 58.87 -22.50
CA VAL A 158 -14.50 59.02 -23.07
C VAL A 158 -14.80 60.49 -23.40
N SER A 159 -14.42 61.43 -22.52
CA SER A 159 -14.63 62.87 -22.79
C SER A 159 -13.82 63.37 -24.00
N GLU A 160 -12.59 62.89 -24.14
CA GLU A 160 -11.71 63.25 -25.25
C GLU A 160 -12.22 62.67 -26.57
N LEU A 161 -12.64 61.40 -26.57
CA LEU A 161 -13.22 60.76 -27.75
C LEU A 161 -14.50 61.48 -28.22
N ASN A 162 -15.37 61.86 -27.27
CA ASN A 162 -16.58 62.63 -27.60
C ASN A 162 -16.25 63.97 -28.28
N SER A 163 -15.21 64.67 -27.80
CA SER A 163 -14.78 65.92 -28.44
C SER A 163 -14.25 65.70 -29.87
N GLN A 164 -13.50 64.61 -30.10
CA GLN A 164 -12.99 64.27 -31.44
C GLN A 164 -14.12 63.90 -32.40
N VAL A 165 -15.12 63.15 -31.93
CA VAL A 165 -16.31 62.81 -32.71
C VAL A 165 -17.10 64.06 -33.10
N GLU A 166 -17.21 65.05 -32.21
CA GLU A 166 -17.85 66.32 -32.51
C GLU A 166 -17.09 67.13 -33.59
N ILE A 167 -15.76 67.14 -33.50
CA ILE A 167 -14.88 67.75 -34.53
C ILE A 167 -15.03 67.03 -35.88
N LEU A 168 -15.09 65.70 -35.90
CA LEU A 168 -15.29 64.93 -37.13
C LEU A 168 -16.68 65.15 -37.73
N ASN A 169 -17.72 65.22 -36.91
CA ASN A 169 -19.08 65.49 -37.37
C ASN A 169 -19.23 66.89 -37.97
N THR A 170 -18.59 67.90 -37.36
CA THR A 170 -18.57 69.27 -37.91
C THR A 170 -17.77 69.32 -39.21
N HIS A 171 -16.63 68.64 -39.29
CA HIS A 171 -15.83 68.52 -40.51
C HIS A 171 -16.58 67.82 -41.65
N ASN A 172 -17.26 66.70 -41.39
CA ASN A 172 -18.06 65.98 -42.38
C ASN A 172 -19.24 66.80 -42.89
N LYS A 173 -19.91 67.57 -42.03
CA LYS A 173 -20.98 68.49 -42.46
C LYS A 173 -20.48 69.56 -43.43
N LEU A 174 -19.23 70.02 -43.28
CA LEU A 174 -18.62 71.03 -44.16
C LEU A 174 -18.15 70.44 -45.51
N MET A 175 -17.95 69.12 -45.58
CA MET A 175 -17.52 68.42 -46.79
C MET A 175 -18.68 67.83 -47.61
N GLN A 176 -19.93 67.93 -47.15
CA GLN A 176 -21.07 67.52 -47.97
C GLN A 176 -21.21 68.48 -49.16
N PRO A 177 -21.11 68.00 -50.42
CA PRO A 177 -21.31 68.85 -51.58
C PRO A 177 -22.73 69.42 -51.55
N THR A 178 -22.84 70.74 -51.67
CA THR A 178 -24.11 71.45 -51.77
C THR A 178 -24.94 70.82 -52.88
N PRO A 179 -26.21 70.40 -52.62
CA PRO A 179 -27.03 69.81 -53.66
C PRO A 179 -27.13 70.79 -54.83
N SER A 180 -26.78 70.31 -56.02
CA SER A 180 -26.87 71.06 -57.27
C SER A 180 -28.27 71.66 -57.39
N ALA A 181 -28.34 72.99 -57.53
CA ALA A 181 -29.59 73.71 -57.68
C ALA A 181 -30.42 73.10 -58.83
N PRO A 182 -31.75 72.94 -58.65
CA PRO A 182 -32.61 72.44 -59.72
C PRO A 182 -32.56 73.42 -60.89
N ILE A 183 -32.29 72.87 -62.08
CA ILE A 183 -32.35 73.56 -63.35
C ILE A 183 -33.83 73.63 -63.74
N ASP A 184 -34.41 74.82 -63.74
CA ASP A 184 -35.61 75.19 -64.50
C ASP A 184 -35.39 76.56 -65.14
#